data_AF-A0A3M1K084-F1
#
_entry.id   AF-A0A3M1K084-F1
#
_cell.length_a   1.000
_cell.length_b   1.000
_cell.length_c   1.000
_cell.angle_alpha   90.00
_cell.angle_beta   90.00
_cell.angle_gamma   90.00
#
_symmetry.space_group_name_H-M   'P 1'
#
loop_
_entity.id
_entity.type
_entity.pdbx_description
1 polymer ?
#
loop_
_entity_poly.entity_id
_entity_poly.type
_entity_poly.pdbx_seq_one_letter_code
_entity_poly.pdbx_strand_id
1 'polypeptide(L)'
;VPTFLPDPTALRVSGFAAGLGGGLLVEQAYVGFHSRTGWWKQGAKVLLGIGVGFALQQGLKLVFPAGAGWIWLRYGVFGLWIGYGAPVCFRFLNWEDRLRNRPPAPPTPPAS
;
A
#
# COMPACT_ATOMS: atom_id res chain seq x y z
N VAL A 1 34.16 23.10 -6.31
CA VAL A 1 33.26 22.60 -7.38
C VAL A 1 31.86 22.57 -6.80
N PRO A 2 30.88 23.32 -7.31
CA PRO A 2 29.51 23.22 -6.79
C PRO A 2 28.97 21.84 -7.14
N THR A 3 28.69 21.05 -6.11
CA THR A 3 28.19 19.68 -6.26
C THR A 3 26.73 19.76 -6.69
N PHE A 4 26.47 19.76 -8.00
CA PHE A 4 25.14 19.61 -8.61
C PHE A 4 24.50 18.23 -8.36
N LEU A 5 25.12 17.37 -7.57
CA LEU A 5 24.52 16.10 -7.17
C LEU A 5 23.48 16.40 -6.07
N PRO A 6 22.19 16.14 -6.32
CA PRO A 6 21.17 16.32 -5.29
C PRO A 6 21.54 15.50 -4.05
N ASP A 7 21.44 16.15 -2.89
CA ASP A 7 21.74 15.53 -1.61
C ASP A 7 21.03 14.16 -1.51
N PRO A 8 21.71 13.08 -1.09
CA PRO A 8 21.09 11.76 -1.01
C PRO A 8 19.80 11.75 -0.19
N THR A 9 19.67 12.64 0.79
CA THR A 9 18.44 12.83 1.56
C THR A 9 17.32 13.37 0.68
N ALA A 10 17.58 14.41 -0.11
CA ALA A 10 16.61 15.00 -1.04
C ALA A 10 16.11 13.98 -2.07
N LEU A 11 16.98 13.11 -2.59
CA LEU A 11 16.58 12.03 -3.50
C LEU A 11 15.64 11.02 -2.84
N ARG A 12 15.91 10.65 -1.59
CA ARG A 12 15.08 9.70 -0.84
C ARG A 12 13.70 10.29 -0.54
N VAL A 13 13.68 11.53 -0.05
CA VAL A 13 12.44 12.22 0.34
C VAL A 13 11.56 12.49 -0.88
N SER A 14 12.14 13.02 -1.96
CA SER A 14 11.40 13.31 -3.19
C SER A 14 10.89 12.05 -3.88
N GLY A 15 11.72 11.00 -3.95
CA GLY A 15 11.30 9.70 -4.49
C GLY A 15 10.14 9.13 -3.69
N PHE A 16 10.28 9.06 -2.37
CA PHE A 16 9.21 8.59 -1.47
C PHE A 16 7.92 9.39 -1.62
N ALA A 17 8.01 10.73 -1.61
CA ALA A 17 6.85 11.60 -1.75
C ALA A 17 6.15 11.43 -3.10
N ALA A 18 6.90 11.31 -4.20
CA ALA A 18 6.35 11.06 -5.52
C ALA A 18 5.64 9.70 -5.60
N GLY A 19 6.28 8.65 -5.08
CA GLY A 19 5.71 7.32 -5.01
C GLY A 19 4.45 7.25 -4.16
N LEU A 20 4.47 7.89 -2.99
CA LEU A 20 3.34 7.93 -2.07
C LEU A 20 2.18 8.75 -2.65
N GLY A 21 2.46 9.92 -3.21
CA GLY A 21 1.45 10.75 -3.87
C GLY A 21 0.81 10.03 -5.06
N GLY A 22 1.63 9.43 -5.94
CA GLY A 22 1.14 8.62 -7.06
C GLY A 22 0.34 7.41 -6.60
N GLY A 23 0.82 6.70 -5.58
CA GLY A 23 0.13 5.55 -5.00
C GLY A 23 -1.24 5.91 -4.42
N LEU A 24 -1.33 7.01 -3.68
CA LEU A 24 -2.61 7.50 -3.13
C LEU A 24 -3.57 7.96 -4.22
N LEU A 25 -3.09 8.63 -5.27
CA LEU A 25 -3.95 9.03 -6.40
C LEU A 25 -4.51 7.80 -7.13
N VAL A 26 -3.69 6.78 -7.36
CA VAL A 26 -4.14 5.53 -7.99
C VAL A 26 -5.07 4.74 -7.06
N GLU A 27 -4.81 4.71 -5.75
CA GLU A 27 -5.69 4.09 -4.75
C GLU A 27 -7.08 4.73 -4.73
N GLN A 28 -7.13 6.06 -4.69
CA GLN A 28 -8.39 6.81 -4.76
C GLN A 28 -9.12 6.61 -6.07
N ALA A 29 -8.40 6.57 -7.20
CA ALA A 29 -9.00 6.42 -8.52
C ALA A 29 -9.49 5.00 -8.83
N TYR A 30 -8.82 3.95 -8.31
CA TYR A 30 -9.07 2.55 -8.72
C TYR A 30 -9.52 1.60 -7.61
N VAL A 31 -9.17 1.84 -6.35
CA VAL A 31 -9.37 0.86 -5.27
C VAL A 31 -10.57 1.23 -4.39
N GLY A 32 -10.73 2.53 -4.06
CA GLY A 32 -11.84 3.04 -3.26
C GLY A 32 -11.97 2.35 -1.90
N PHE A 33 -10.85 2.14 -1.20
CA PHE A 33 -10.81 1.28 -0.02
C PHE A 33 -11.49 1.96 1.20
N HIS A 34 -12.72 1.56 1.53
CA HIS A 34 -13.40 2.04 2.73
C HIS A 34 -12.89 1.34 4.00
N SER A 35 -12.09 2.04 4.79
CA SER A 35 -11.52 1.57 6.05
C SER A 35 -12.56 1.52 7.20
N ARG A 36 -13.46 0.53 7.16
CA ARG A 36 -14.19 0.07 8.36
C ARG A 36 -14.00 -1.43 8.52
N THR A 37 -12.84 -1.84 9.04
CA THR A 37 -12.52 -3.25 9.32
C THR A 37 -12.11 -3.45 10.78
N GLY A 38 -12.50 -4.57 11.40
CA GLY A 38 -12.21 -4.88 12.80
C GLY A 38 -10.72 -4.94 13.16
N TRP A 39 -10.40 -4.61 14.42
CA TRP A 39 -9.05 -4.46 14.99
C TRP A 39 -8.06 -5.60 14.68
N TRP A 40 -8.51 -6.86 14.65
CA TRP A 40 -7.66 -8.01 14.29
C TRP A 40 -7.12 -7.94 12.85
N LYS A 41 -7.93 -7.41 11.93
CA LYS A 41 -7.54 -7.21 10.54
C LYS A 41 -6.52 -6.09 10.40
N GLN A 42 -6.51 -5.10 11.29
CA GLN A 42 -5.48 -4.05 11.30
C GLN A 42 -4.10 -4.62 11.65
N GLY A 43 -4.02 -5.54 12.61
CA GLY A 43 -2.76 -6.20 12.97
C GLY A 43 -2.14 -6.97 11.79
N ALA A 44 -2.94 -7.78 11.09
CA ALA A 44 -2.48 -8.53 9.92
C ALA A 44 -2.10 -7.60 8.75
N LYS A 45 -2.84 -6.50 8.57
CA LYS A 45 -2.53 -5.46 7.56
C LYS A 45 -1.17 -4.81 7.81
N VAL A 46 -0.86 -4.49 9.06
CA VAL A 46 0.43 -3.90 9.46
C VAL A 46 1.57 -4.90 9.20
N LEU A 47 1.40 -6.17 9.58
CA LEU A 47 2.39 -7.22 9.33
C LEU A 47 2.67 -7.42 7.83
N LEU A 48 1.62 -7.44 6.99
CA LEU A 48 1.76 -7.54 5.54
C LEU A 48 2.44 -6.31 4.95
N GLY A 49 2.03 -5.12 5.37
CA GLY A 49 2.62 -3.86 4.90
C GLY A 49 4.11 -3.78 5.22
N ILE A 50 4.49 -4.10 6.46
CA ILE A 50 5.88 -4.12 6.91
C ILE A 50 6.66 -5.24 6.21
N GLY A 51 6.13 -6.47 6.19
CA GLY A 51 6.81 -7.63 5.63
C GLY A 51 7.14 -7.47 4.15
N VAL A 52 6.15 -7.05 3.35
CA VAL A 52 6.37 -6.82 1.92
C VAL A 52 7.19 -5.55 1.68
N GLY A 53 6.99 -4.50 2.48
CA GLY A 53 7.84 -3.31 2.42
C GLY A 53 9.32 -3.64 2.65
N PHE A 54 9.61 -4.50 3.62
CA PHE A 54 10.96 -4.95 3.93
C PHE A 54 11.53 -5.84 2.81
N ALA A 55 10.72 -6.76 2.27
CA ALA A 55 11.09 -7.58 1.13
C ALA A 55 11.41 -6.73 -0.10
N LEU A 56 10.62 -5.70 -0.40
CA LEU A 56 10.91 -4.74 -1.46
C LEU A 56 12.22 -4.00 -1.18
N GLN A 57 12.38 -3.46 0.03
CA GLN A 57 13.55 -2.67 0.33
C GLN A 57 14.84 -3.49 0.23
N GLN A 58 14.83 -4.74 0.71
CA GLN A 58 15.97 -5.65 0.67
C GLN A 58 16.17 -6.25 -0.73
N GLY A 59 15.10 -6.66 -1.40
CA GLY A 59 15.15 -7.17 -2.78
C GLY A 59 15.69 -6.13 -3.76
N LEU A 60 15.21 -4.89 -3.67
CA LEU A 60 15.76 -3.79 -4.48
C LEU A 60 17.21 -3.46 -4.09
N LYS A 61 17.71 -3.85 -2.90
CA LYS A 61 19.14 -3.68 -2.53
C LYS A 61 20.04 -4.65 -3.27
N LEU A 62 19.55 -5.86 -3.44
CA LEU A 62 20.26 -6.95 -4.08
C LEU A 62 20.31 -6.75 -5.59
N VAL A 63 19.26 -6.19 -6.20
CA VAL A 63 19.18 -6.01 -7.65
C VAL A 63 19.75 -4.68 -8.13
N PHE A 64 19.60 -3.59 -7.39
CA PHE A 64 19.99 -2.26 -7.87
C PHE A 64 21.31 -1.73 -7.27
N PRO A 65 22.25 -1.25 -8.10
CA PRO A 65 23.51 -0.67 -7.64
C PRO A 65 23.32 0.69 -6.95
N ALA A 66 24.34 1.13 -6.21
CA ALA A 66 24.36 2.42 -5.52
C ALA A 66 24.50 3.58 -6.51
N GLY A 67 23.38 4.10 -7.02
CA GLY A 67 23.33 5.28 -7.89
C GLY A 67 22.17 6.21 -7.50
N ALA A 68 22.33 7.51 -7.75
CA ALA A 68 21.34 8.53 -7.40
C ALA A 68 19.92 8.23 -7.94
N GLY A 69 19.83 7.81 -9.21
CA GLY A 69 18.56 7.41 -9.82
C GLY A 69 17.96 6.15 -9.18
N TRP A 70 18.79 5.17 -8.81
CA TRP A 70 18.33 3.95 -8.14
C TRP A 70 17.88 4.19 -6.70
N ILE A 71 18.50 5.14 -6.00
CA ILE A 71 18.04 5.61 -4.69
C ILE A 71 16.65 6.22 -4.83
N TRP A 72 16.46 7.14 -5.79
CA TRP A 72 15.17 7.77 -6.01
C TRP A 72 14.08 6.75 -6.37
N LEU A 73 14.38 5.83 -7.30
CA LEU A 73 13.43 4.82 -7.76
C LEU A 73 13.05 3.85 -6.64
N ARG A 74 14.01 3.37 -5.85
CA ARG A 74 13.72 2.49 -4.70
C ARG A 74 12.77 3.13 -3.70
N TYR A 75 13.03 4.38 -3.33
CA TYR A 75 12.19 5.08 -2.37
C TYR A 75 10.83 5.44 -2.97
N GLY A 76 10.76 5.70 -4.28
CA GLY A 76 9.51 5.84 -5.02
C GLY A 76 8.66 4.57 -5.04
N VAL A 77 9.25 3.42 -5.37
CA VAL A 77 8.53 2.14 -5.32
C VAL A 77 8.08 1.82 -3.89
N PHE A 78 8.90 2.14 -2.88
CA PHE A 78 8.52 1.97 -1.47
C PHE A 78 7.34 2.87 -1.07
N GLY A 79 7.36 4.16 -1.46
CA GLY A 79 6.23 5.07 -1.25
C GLY A 79 4.96 4.62 -1.97
N LEU A 80 5.10 4.12 -3.20
CA LEU A 80 3.99 3.60 -4.01
C LEU A 80 3.41 2.31 -3.42
N TRP A 81 4.25 1.43 -2.87
CA TRP A 81 3.80 0.27 -2.12
C TRP A 81 2.94 0.66 -0.91
N ILE A 82 3.37 1.67 -0.14
CA ILE A 82 2.61 2.16 1.01
C ILE A 82 1.28 2.80 0.58
N GLY A 83 1.32 3.63 -0.46
CA GLY A 83 0.14 4.36 -0.94
C GLY A 83 -0.88 3.52 -1.71
N TYR A 84 -0.44 2.50 -2.45
CA TYR A 84 -1.29 1.70 -3.35
C TYR A 84 -1.19 0.19 -3.10
N GLY A 85 0.04 -0.33 -2.97
CA GLY A 85 0.29 -1.77 -2.83
C GLY A 85 -0.40 -2.40 -1.61
N ALA A 86 -0.29 -1.77 -0.44
CA ALA A 86 -0.95 -2.21 0.78
C ALA A 86 -2.50 -2.26 0.64
N PRO A 87 -3.19 -1.18 0.22
CA PRO A 87 -4.62 -1.19 -0.08
C PRO A 87 -5.06 -2.30 -1.04
N VAL A 88 -4.33 -2.52 -2.14
CA VAL A 88 -4.64 -3.55 -3.13
C VAL A 88 -4.53 -4.95 -2.52
N CYS A 89 -3.46 -5.22 -1.77
CA CYS A 89 -3.33 -6.50 -1.07
C CYS A 89 -4.49 -6.73 -0.10
N PHE A 90 -4.94 -5.70 0.62
CA PHE A 90 -6.07 -5.84 1.54
C PHE A 90 -7.39 -6.13 0.83
N ARG A 91 -7.60 -5.53 -0.34
CA ARG A 91 -8.73 -5.84 -1.21
C ARG A 91 -8.66 -7.27 -1.75
N PHE A 92 -7.48 -7.72 -2.19
CA PHE A 92 -7.29 -9.07 -2.71
C PHE A 92 -7.51 -10.16 -1.65
N LEU A 93 -7.10 -9.90 -0.39
CA LEU A 93 -7.41 -10.77 0.75
C LEU A 93 -8.88 -10.74 1.19
N ASN A 94 -9.74 -9.99 0.48
CA ASN A 94 -11.20 -9.96 0.66
C ASN A 94 -11.59 -9.65 2.12
N TRP A 95 -10.79 -8.82 2.80
CA TRP A 95 -10.97 -8.52 4.22
C TRP A 95 -12.10 -7.53 4.50
N GLU A 96 -12.84 -7.14 3.46
CA GLU A 96 -14.11 -6.44 3.54
C GLU A 96 -15.13 -7.33 4.24
N ASP A 97 -15.71 -6.86 5.35
CA ASP A 97 -16.78 -7.55 6.05
C ASP A 97 -18.08 -7.50 5.21
N ARG A 98 -18.15 -8.31 4.15
CA ARG A 98 -19.38 -8.49 3.34
C ARG A 98 -20.53 -9.12 4.11
N LEU A 99 -20.27 -9.69 5.28
CA LEU A 99 -21.26 -10.39 6.09
C LEU A 99 -22.22 -9.46 6.85
N ARG A 100 -21.98 -8.14 6.89
CA ARG A 100 -22.87 -7.20 7.60
C ARG A 100 -24.03 -6.65 6.76
N ASN A 101 -23.97 -6.79 5.43
CA ASN A 101 -24.97 -6.25 4.50
C ASN A 101 -25.81 -7.33 3.80
N ARG A 102 -25.89 -8.55 4.32
CA ARG A 102 -26.95 -9.45 3.86
C ARG A 102 -28.29 -8.81 4.22
N PRO A 103 -29.21 -8.59 3.27
CA PRO A 103 -30.57 -8.23 3.62
C PRO A 103 -31.09 -9.30 4.59
N PRO A 104 -31.87 -8.91 5.61
CA PRO A 104 -32.47 -9.87 6.54
C PRO A 104 -33.18 -10.95 5.74
N ALA A 105 -33.11 -12.20 6.22
CA ALA A 105 -33.78 -13.31 5.57
C ALA A 105 -35.26 -12.94 5.35
N PRO A 106 -35.84 -13.25 4.16
CA PRO A 106 -37.26 -13.01 3.94
C PRO A 106 -38.06 -13.70 5.04
N PRO A 107 -39.16 -13.08 5.52
CA PRO A 107 -39.99 -13.68 6.56
C PRO A 107 -40.44 -15.08 6.10
N THR A 108 -40.32 -16.07 6.99
CA THR A 108 -40.83 -17.41 6.72
C THR A 108 -42.33 -17.33 6.44
N PRO A 109 -42.82 -17.95 5.35
CA PRO A 109 -44.26 -18.04 5.10
C PRO A 109 -44.96 -18.65 6.33
N PRO A 110 -46.16 -18.18 6.70
CA PRO A 110 -46.91 -18.82 7.76
C PRO A 110 -47.11 -20.30 7.40
N ALA A 111 -46.84 -21.19 8.36
CA ALA A 111 -47.08 -22.61 8.21
C ALA A 111 -48.57 -22.82 7.90
N SER A 112 -48.84 -23.37 6.71
CA SER A 112 -50.17 -23.74 6.22
C SER A 112 -50.74 -24.93 6.97
#